data_AF-A0A357CRL7-F1
#
_entry.id   AF-A0A357CRL7-F1
#
_cell.length_a   1.000
_cell.length_b   1.000
_cell.length_c   1.000
_cell.angle_alpha   90.00
_cell.angle_beta   90.00
_cell.angle_gamma   90.00
#
_symmetry.space_group_name_H-M   'P 1'
#
loop_
_entity.id
_entity.type
_entity.pdbx_description
1 polymer ?
#
loop_
_entity_poly.entity_id
_entity_poly.type
_entity_poly.pdbx_seq_one_letter_code
_entity_poly.pdbx_strand_id
1 'polypeptide(L)'
;GYDDFYFAQKAIELQTTNYLLKPCRPEQILQSVLKAKNLISAKKRRSAVLHNYHELIRNNIPILKERLLKDLLKGNLHDAAVLKQKLISYGMAFSDLTHDFCAVIFNGDWWPEGQSSAWPKADEYLMLAVMDTIKQGLTPRYRCETLDESNQVIVILEVTAEDDDRLALAAELEKLKRQINQQYDLSMTIGIGGPVSPLAAVGRSYQQAATAVETGFFSGENQVIIYDPQMSVQSSKFLYPFQEIKQIIRVLEKGDEEMVPAAVGEFFQAITVAGKSAKGEIQKLSMTLLSNILHFCVDQS
;
A
#
# COMPACT_ATOMS: atom_id res chain seq x y z
N GLY A 1 -22.63 -5.28 69.99
CA GLY A 1 -23.12 -6.64 69.69
C GLY A 1 -23.92 -6.71 68.40
N TYR A 2 -24.70 -5.69 68.03
CA TYR A 2 -25.51 -5.69 66.80
C TYR A 2 -24.79 -5.02 65.61
N ASP A 3 -23.92 -4.04 65.87
CA ASP A 3 -23.22 -3.28 64.83
C ASP A 3 -22.16 -4.10 64.07
N ASP A 4 -21.37 -4.94 64.76
CA ASP A 4 -20.28 -5.71 64.13
C ASP A 4 -20.76 -6.73 63.10
N PHE A 5 -22.00 -7.23 63.23
CA PHE A 5 -22.60 -8.19 62.30
C PHE A 5 -23.11 -7.50 61.03
N TYR A 6 -23.66 -6.29 61.16
CA TYR A 6 -24.08 -5.46 60.01
C TYR A 6 -22.88 -5.12 59.12
N PHE A 7 -21.75 -4.74 59.72
CA PHE A 7 -20.53 -4.43 58.96
C PHE A 7 -19.88 -5.66 58.31
N ALA A 8 -19.94 -6.83 58.96
CA ALA A 8 -19.46 -8.08 58.37
C ALA A 8 -20.33 -8.54 57.19
N GLN A 9 -21.65 -8.41 57.28
CA GLN A 9 -22.57 -8.73 56.19
C GLN A 9 -22.36 -7.81 54.99
N LYS A 10 -22.17 -6.50 55.23
CA LYS A 10 -21.89 -5.51 54.19
C LYS A 10 -20.52 -5.71 53.54
N ALA A 11 -19.52 -6.19 54.28
CA ALA A 11 -18.20 -6.54 53.76
C ALA A 11 -18.23 -7.74 52.81
N ILE A 12 -19.12 -8.72 53.07
CA ILE A 12 -19.37 -9.87 52.19
C ILE A 12 -20.13 -9.43 50.93
N GLU A 13 -21.14 -8.57 51.07
CA GLU A 13 -21.90 -7.98 49.96
C GLU A 13 -21.01 -7.18 49.00
N LEU A 14 -20.04 -6.44 49.55
CA LEU A 14 -19.08 -5.64 48.78
C LEU A 14 -17.87 -6.43 48.26
N GLN A 15 -17.89 -7.77 48.37
CA GLN A 15 -16.79 -8.68 47.98
C GLN A 15 -15.42 -8.24 48.51
N THR A 16 -15.38 -7.66 49.71
CA THR A 16 -14.13 -7.16 50.28
C THR A 16 -13.25 -8.31 50.75
N THR A 17 -11.96 -8.22 50.46
CA THR A 17 -11.05 -9.37 50.55
C THR A 17 -10.69 -9.74 51.99
N ASN A 18 -10.85 -8.84 52.96
CA ASN A 18 -10.57 -9.07 54.39
C ASN A 18 -11.41 -8.11 55.27
N TYR A 19 -12.05 -8.63 56.31
CA TYR A 19 -12.74 -7.85 57.35
C TYR A 19 -11.89 -7.83 58.64
N LEU A 20 -11.68 -6.66 59.24
CA LEU A 20 -10.84 -6.48 60.44
C LEU A 20 -11.70 -6.05 61.64
N LEU A 21 -11.67 -6.83 62.71
CA LEU A 21 -12.44 -6.62 63.95
C LEU A 21 -11.67 -5.76 64.96
N LYS A 22 -12.30 -4.72 65.50
CA LYS A 22 -11.69 -3.87 66.55
C LYS A 22 -11.74 -4.56 67.93
N PRO A 23 -10.74 -4.36 68.82
CA PRO A 23 -9.48 -3.65 68.59
C PRO A 23 -8.49 -4.50 67.78
N CYS A 24 -8.04 -3.98 66.65
CA CYS A 24 -7.13 -4.69 65.75
C CYS A 24 -5.70 -4.62 66.27
N ARG A 25 -5.00 -5.76 66.28
CA ARG A 25 -3.55 -5.77 66.55
C ARG A 25 -2.80 -5.25 65.31
N PRO A 26 -1.73 -4.44 65.47
CA PRO A 26 -0.95 -3.90 64.35
C PRO A 26 -0.50 -4.97 63.33
N GLU A 27 -0.20 -6.18 63.79
CA GLU A 27 0.22 -7.32 62.98
C GLU A 27 -0.88 -7.80 61.99
N GLN A 28 -2.14 -7.80 62.42
CA GLN A 28 -3.28 -8.25 61.59
C GLN A 28 -3.61 -7.25 60.48
N ILE A 29 -3.42 -5.95 60.78
CA ILE A 29 -3.51 -4.87 59.80
C ILE A 29 -2.40 -5.04 58.76
N LEU A 30 -1.16 -5.22 59.20
CA LEU A 30 -0.01 -5.41 58.32
C LEU A 30 -0.19 -6.62 57.40
N GLN A 31 -0.64 -7.76 57.93
CA GLN A 31 -0.92 -8.96 57.13
C GLN A 31 -2.02 -8.72 56.08
N SER A 32 -3.08 -8.01 56.45
CA SER A 32 -4.18 -7.71 55.52
C SER A 32 -3.73 -6.78 54.38
N VAL A 33 -2.93 -5.77 54.71
CA VAL A 33 -2.34 -4.84 53.72
C VAL A 33 -1.36 -5.57 52.80
N LEU A 34 -0.52 -6.47 53.33
CA LEU A 34 0.40 -7.26 52.52
C LEU A 34 -0.33 -8.24 51.58
N LYS A 35 -1.39 -8.89 52.06
CA LYS A 35 -2.25 -9.74 51.22
C LYS A 35 -2.90 -8.92 50.09
N ALA A 36 -3.46 -7.75 50.40
CA ALA A 36 -4.05 -6.86 49.40
C ALA A 36 -3.00 -6.39 48.36
N LYS A 37 -1.80 -5.99 48.82
CA LYS A 37 -0.67 -5.61 47.95
C LYS A 37 -0.30 -6.74 46.99
N ASN A 38 -0.20 -7.97 47.48
CA ASN A 38 0.15 -9.13 46.66
C ASN A 38 -0.92 -9.45 45.62
N LEU A 39 -2.20 -9.40 46.00
CA LEU A 39 -3.32 -9.62 45.07
C LEU A 39 -3.37 -8.56 43.96
N ILE A 40 -3.24 -7.29 44.33
CA ILE A 40 -3.19 -6.17 43.36
C ILE A 40 -1.97 -6.33 42.44
N SER A 41 -0.81 -6.70 42.98
CA SER A 41 0.41 -6.89 42.20
C SER A 41 0.29 -8.06 41.22
N ALA A 42 -0.29 -9.18 41.65
CA ALA A 42 -0.55 -10.34 40.79
C ALA A 42 -1.55 -10.02 39.67
N LYS A 43 -2.64 -9.30 39.99
CA LYS A 43 -3.62 -8.84 39.00
C LYS A 43 -3.00 -7.89 37.98
N LYS A 44 -2.19 -6.92 38.42
CA LYS A 44 -1.43 -6.02 37.54
C LYS A 44 -0.46 -6.77 36.65
N ARG A 45 0.31 -7.74 37.20
CA ARG A 45 1.28 -8.53 36.45
C ARG A 45 0.60 -9.38 35.37
N ARG A 46 -0.53 -10.03 35.69
CA ARG A 46 -1.34 -10.78 34.71
C ARG A 46 -1.89 -9.89 33.59
N SER A 47 -2.39 -8.71 33.95
CA SER A 47 -2.89 -7.73 32.98
C SER A 47 -1.77 -7.20 32.07
N ALA A 48 -0.59 -6.91 32.62
CA ALA A 48 0.57 -6.43 31.87
C ALA A 48 1.08 -7.49 30.89
N VAL A 49 1.12 -8.76 31.30
CA VAL A 49 1.51 -9.88 30.43
C VAL A 49 0.53 -10.02 29.26
N LEU A 50 -0.79 -10.03 29.53
CA LEU A 50 -1.81 -10.10 28.48
C LEU A 50 -1.74 -8.89 27.53
N HIS A 51 -1.52 -7.70 28.06
CA HIS A 51 -1.35 -6.49 27.28
C HIS A 51 -0.12 -6.56 26.36
N ASN A 52 1.03 -7.00 26.88
CA ASN A 52 2.25 -7.18 26.09
C ASN A 52 2.06 -8.24 24.99
N TYR A 53 1.36 -9.33 25.27
CA TYR A 53 1.01 -10.33 24.25
C TYR A 53 0.10 -9.74 23.16
N HIS A 54 -0.90 -8.96 23.53
CA HIS A 54 -1.78 -8.27 22.57
C HIS A 54 -0.99 -7.29 21.69
N GLU A 55 -0.08 -6.50 22.28
CA GLU A 55 0.80 -5.58 21.55
C GLU A 55 1.73 -6.32 20.59
N LEU A 56 2.36 -7.42 21.03
CA LEU A 56 3.19 -8.27 20.17
C LEU A 56 2.40 -8.80 18.96
N ILE A 57 1.17 -9.29 19.17
CA ILE A 57 0.34 -9.78 18.06
C ILE A 57 -0.05 -8.63 17.12
N ARG A 58 -0.48 -7.49 17.69
CA ARG A 58 -0.90 -6.31 16.93
C ARG A 58 0.21 -5.74 16.06
N ASN A 59 1.46 -5.79 16.53
CA ASN A 59 2.61 -5.28 15.79
C ASN A 59 3.12 -6.27 14.74
N ASN A 60 2.92 -7.58 14.94
CA ASN A 60 3.41 -8.59 14.00
C ASN A 60 2.42 -8.90 12.86
N ILE A 61 1.11 -8.81 13.08
CA ILE A 61 0.10 -9.10 12.03
C ILE A 61 0.27 -8.20 10.79
N PRO A 62 0.42 -6.88 10.89
CA PRO A 62 0.61 -6.01 9.72
C PRO A 62 1.81 -6.41 8.88
N ILE A 63 2.94 -6.72 9.52
CA ILE A 63 4.18 -7.18 8.86
C ILE A 63 3.94 -8.50 8.13
N LEU A 64 3.20 -9.43 8.75
CA LEU A 64 2.85 -10.71 8.15
C LEU A 64 1.87 -10.55 6.97
N LYS A 65 0.93 -9.61 7.05
CA LYS A 65 0.04 -9.24 5.94
C LYS A 65 0.84 -8.68 4.78
N GLU A 66 1.71 -7.72 5.05
CA GLU A 66 2.56 -7.07 4.05
C GLU A 66 3.41 -8.10 3.30
N ARG A 67 4.07 -9.00 4.05
CA ARG A 67 4.86 -10.09 3.48
C ARG A 67 4.01 -11.03 2.61
N LEU A 68 2.81 -11.37 3.06
CA LEU A 68 1.90 -12.23 2.30
C LEU A 68 1.46 -11.57 0.99
N LEU A 69 1.14 -10.28 1.01
CA LEU A 69 0.79 -9.51 -0.18
C LEU A 69 1.96 -9.46 -1.17
N LYS A 70 3.19 -9.19 -0.70
CA LYS A 70 4.39 -9.22 -1.55
C LYS A 70 4.63 -10.60 -2.17
N ASP A 71 4.43 -11.67 -1.41
CA ASP A 71 4.55 -13.04 -1.92
C ASP A 71 3.48 -13.36 -2.99
N LEU A 72 2.26 -12.82 -2.84
CA LEU A 72 1.19 -12.94 -3.83
C LEU A 72 1.51 -12.18 -5.13
N LEU A 73 2.01 -10.95 -5.03
CA LEU A 73 2.40 -10.14 -6.19
C LEU A 73 3.54 -10.78 -6.99
N LYS A 74 4.49 -11.44 -6.30
CA LYS A 74 5.59 -12.18 -6.94
C LYS A 74 5.17 -13.52 -7.53
N GLY A 75 3.94 -13.97 -7.28
CA GLY A 75 3.45 -15.28 -7.73
C GLY A 75 4.12 -16.46 -7.03
N ASN A 76 4.69 -16.27 -5.83
CA ASN A 76 5.43 -17.31 -5.12
C ASN A 76 4.52 -18.31 -4.39
N LEU A 77 3.21 -18.05 -4.31
CA LEU A 77 2.25 -18.84 -3.54
C LEU A 77 1.41 -19.72 -4.46
N HIS A 78 1.69 -21.02 -4.44
CA HIS A 78 1.03 -22.02 -5.29
C HIS A 78 0.03 -22.90 -4.52
N ASP A 79 0.13 -22.94 -3.19
CA ASP A 79 -0.76 -23.76 -2.35
C ASP A 79 -1.95 -22.95 -1.83
N ALA A 80 -3.13 -23.22 -2.38
CA ALA A 80 -4.38 -22.57 -2.03
C ALA A 80 -4.84 -22.85 -0.59
N ALA A 81 -4.51 -24.02 -0.02
CA ALA A 81 -4.90 -24.38 1.35
C ALA A 81 -4.08 -23.57 2.36
N VAL A 82 -2.77 -23.47 2.14
CA VAL A 82 -1.87 -22.63 2.94
C VAL A 82 -2.25 -21.16 2.83
N LEU A 83 -2.58 -20.69 1.62
CA LEU A 83 -3.05 -19.31 1.40
C LEU A 83 -4.34 -19.04 2.18
N LYS A 84 -5.34 -19.92 2.09
CA LYS A 84 -6.61 -19.78 2.83
C LYS A 84 -6.39 -19.71 4.34
N GLN A 85 -5.53 -20.56 4.88
CA GLN A 85 -5.20 -20.56 6.31
C GLN A 85 -4.55 -19.25 6.74
N LYS A 86 -3.59 -18.74 5.95
CA LYS A 86 -2.91 -17.46 6.22
C LYS A 86 -3.89 -16.29 6.19
N LEU A 87 -4.79 -16.23 5.20
CA LEU A 87 -5.83 -15.20 5.07
C LEU A 87 -6.71 -15.11 6.32
N ILE A 88 -7.19 -16.25 6.80
CA ILE A 88 -8.01 -16.34 8.02
C ILE A 88 -7.19 -15.93 9.24
N SER A 89 -5.97 -16.45 9.37
CA SER A 89 -5.12 -16.17 10.55
C SER A 89 -4.72 -14.70 10.67
N TYR A 90 -4.61 -13.98 9.54
CA TYR A 90 -4.25 -12.57 9.53
C TYR A 90 -5.48 -11.65 9.51
N GLY A 91 -6.70 -12.19 9.38
CA GLY A 91 -7.92 -11.40 9.28
C GLY A 91 -7.91 -10.48 8.06
N MET A 92 -7.62 -11.03 6.88
CA MET A 92 -7.69 -10.28 5.62
C MET A 92 -9.14 -10.18 5.15
N ALA A 93 -9.50 -9.10 4.44
CA ALA A 93 -10.89 -8.79 4.09
C ALA A 93 -11.53 -9.70 3.00
N PHE A 94 -10.73 -10.52 2.32
CA PHE A 94 -11.19 -11.31 1.16
C PHE A 94 -12.17 -12.41 1.55
N SER A 95 -13.32 -12.49 0.86
CA SER A 95 -14.39 -13.46 1.18
C SER A 95 -14.02 -14.88 0.73
N ASP A 96 -13.88 -15.06 -0.57
CA ASP A 96 -13.72 -16.37 -1.22
C ASP A 96 -12.67 -16.29 -2.32
N LEU A 97 -11.73 -17.23 -2.31
CA LEU A 97 -10.62 -17.34 -3.26
C LEU A 97 -11.04 -17.55 -4.73
N THR A 98 -12.34 -17.76 -4.97
CA THR A 98 -12.94 -17.99 -6.29
C THR A 98 -13.50 -16.74 -6.94
N HIS A 99 -13.61 -15.62 -6.21
CA HIS A 99 -13.94 -14.34 -6.82
C HIS A 99 -12.81 -13.88 -7.73
N ASP A 100 -13.13 -12.93 -8.60
CA ASP A 100 -12.13 -12.27 -9.41
C ASP A 100 -11.42 -11.21 -8.58
N PHE A 101 -10.11 -11.11 -8.78
CA PHE A 101 -9.27 -10.15 -8.10
C PHE A 101 -8.62 -9.23 -9.13
N CYS A 102 -8.44 -7.97 -8.76
CA CYS A 102 -7.76 -6.98 -9.58
C CYS A 102 -6.69 -6.28 -8.75
N ALA A 103 -5.50 -6.10 -9.34
CA ALA A 103 -4.47 -5.24 -8.78
C ALA A 103 -4.58 -3.84 -9.40
N VAL A 104 -4.49 -2.83 -8.55
CA VAL A 104 -4.43 -1.43 -8.94
C VAL A 104 -3.14 -0.85 -8.40
N ILE A 105 -2.37 -0.19 -9.26
CA ILE A 105 -1.14 0.50 -8.89
C ILE A 105 -1.42 1.99 -8.96
N PHE A 106 -1.30 2.66 -7.83
CA PHE A 106 -1.15 4.10 -7.80
C PHE A 106 0.35 4.37 -8.00
N ASN A 107 0.68 5.33 -8.84
CA ASN A 107 2.04 5.81 -9.08
C ASN A 107 1.99 7.33 -9.16
N GLY A 108 2.31 7.99 -8.05
CA GLY A 108 2.39 9.44 -7.98
C GLY A 108 3.82 9.93 -7.88
N ASP A 109 4.00 11.21 -8.16
CA ASP A 109 5.25 11.93 -7.87
C ASP A 109 5.32 12.24 -6.38
N TRP A 110 5.31 11.18 -5.57
CA TRP A 110 5.46 11.27 -4.12
C TRP A 110 6.89 11.62 -3.72
N TRP A 111 7.81 11.69 -4.70
CA TRP A 111 9.22 12.00 -4.50
C TRP A 111 9.79 12.71 -5.74
N PRO A 112 10.24 13.97 -5.67
CA PRO A 112 11.05 14.55 -6.73
C PRO A 112 12.39 13.80 -6.80
N GLU A 113 12.61 13.02 -7.86
CA GLU A 113 13.90 12.37 -8.13
C GLU A 113 14.96 13.46 -8.33
N GLY A 114 15.69 13.84 -7.27
CA GLY A 114 16.77 14.83 -7.42
C GLY A 114 17.30 15.47 -6.14
N GLN A 115 16.57 15.46 -5.02
CA GLN A 115 17.08 16.03 -3.77
C GLN A 115 17.77 14.97 -2.90
N SER A 116 19.10 14.92 -3.06
CA SER A 116 19.98 14.27 -2.10
C SER A 116 20.07 15.10 -0.82
N SER A 117 19.98 14.41 0.31
CA SER A 117 20.46 14.79 1.63
C SER A 117 19.70 15.88 2.41
N ALA A 118 19.12 15.45 3.54
CA ALA A 118 18.35 16.18 4.54
C ALA A 118 16.88 16.44 4.16
N TRP A 119 16.00 16.45 5.17
CA TRP A 119 14.52 16.68 5.17
C TRP A 119 13.65 15.39 5.24
N PRO A 120 12.52 15.43 6.00
CA PRO A 120 12.33 14.61 7.21
C PRO A 120 11.08 13.70 7.17
N LYS A 121 10.83 12.96 8.28
CA LYS A 121 9.66 12.11 8.61
C LYS A 121 8.25 12.50 8.10
N ALA A 122 8.05 13.72 7.58
CA ALA A 122 6.81 14.20 6.98
C ALA A 122 6.33 13.34 5.79
N ASP A 123 7.24 12.77 5.00
CA ASP A 123 6.89 12.00 3.78
C ASP A 123 6.33 10.60 4.11
N GLU A 124 6.78 9.98 5.20
CA GLU A 124 6.20 8.73 5.70
C GLU A 124 4.75 8.95 6.17
N TYR A 125 4.46 10.11 6.79
CA TYR A 125 3.08 10.48 7.14
C TYR A 125 2.22 10.79 5.92
N LEU A 126 2.79 11.38 4.87
CA LEU A 126 2.07 11.62 3.61
C LEU A 126 1.69 10.30 2.94
N MET A 127 2.63 9.36 2.82
CA MET A 127 2.35 8.02 2.27
C MET A 127 1.25 7.32 3.07
N LEU A 128 1.35 7.33 4.41
CA LEU A 128 0.32 6.76 5.28
C LEU A 128 -1.04 7.45 5.09
N ALA A 129 -1.07 8.78 4.95
CA ALA A 129 -2.30 9.54 4.72
C ALA A 129 -2.93 9.23 3.36
N VAL A 130 -2.12 9.11 2.31
CA VAL A 130 -2.57 8.70 0.97
C VAL A 130 -3.10 7.27 1.00
N MET A 131 -2.38 6.32 1.62
CA MET A 131 -2.84 4.94 1.78
C MET A 131 -4.17 4.85 2.56
N ASP A 132 -4.32 5.62 3.63
CA ASP A 132 -5.56 5.67 4.41
C ASP A 132 -6.71 6.28 3.59
N THR A 133 -6.44 7.36 2.85
CA THR A 133 -7.41 7.98 1.93
C THR A 133 -7.86 6.98 0.86
N ILE A 134 -6.93 6.25 0.25
CA ILE A 134 -7.22 5.21 -0.75
C ILE A 134 -8.08 4.11 -0.14
N LYS A 135 -7.68 3.60 1.03
CA LYS A 135 -8.41 2.54 1.72
C LYS A 135 -9.83 2.98 2.08
N GLN A 136 -10.00 4.17 2.64
CA GLN A 136 -11.31 4.72 3.00
C GLN A 136 -12.19 5.00 1.79
N GLY A 137 -11.61 5.42 0.65
CA GLY A 137 -12.36 5.63 -0.59
C GLY A 137 -12.88 4.34 -1.22
N LEU A 138 -12.14 3.23 -1.09
CA LEU A 138 -12.47 1.97 -1.75
C LEU A 138 -13.28 0.99 -0.87
N THR A 139 -13.07 1.00 0.45
CA THR A 139 -13.75 0.10 1.42
C THR A 139 -15.30 0.15 1.39
N PRO A 140 -15.97 1.28 1.07
CA PRO A 140 -17.44 1.32 1.01
C PRO A 140 -18.05 0.39 -0.05
N ARG A 141 -17.32 0.10 -1.12
CA ARG A 141 -17.80 -0.69 -2.27
C ARG A 141 -17.00 -1.97 -2.51
N TYR A 142 -15.72 -1.97 -2.20
CA TYR A 142 -14.81 -3.07 -2.50
C TYR A 142 -14.11 -3.57 -1.23
N ARG A 143 -13.91 -4.88 -1.15
CA ARG A 143 -12.99 -5.48 -0.18
C ARG A 143 -11.58 -5.30 -0.72
N CYS A 144 -10.76 -4.53 -0.01
CA CYS A 144 -9.43 -4.18 -0.46
C CYS A 144 -8.37 -4.37 0.63
N GLU A 145 -7.17 -4.75 0.21
CA GLU A 145 -5.97 -4.64 1.02
C GLU A 145 -4.95 -3.78 0.27
N THR A 146 -4.26 -2.92 1.03
CA THR A 146 -3.29 -1.96 0.51
C THR A 146 -1.89 -2.37 0.93
N LEU A 147 -0.92 -2.10 0.06
CA LEU A 147 0.49 -2.39 0.24
C LEU A 147 1.30 -1.20 -0.25
N ASP A 148 2.32 -0.82 0.50
CA ASP A 148 3.40 0.03 0.01
C ASP A 148 4.53 -0.88 -0.52
N GLU A 149 4.90 -0.70 -1.78
CA GLU A 149 6.06 -1.35 -2.38
C GLU A 149 6.79 -0.38 -3.30
N SER A 150 8.09 -0.18 -3.09
CA SER A 150 8.95 0.66 -3.94
C SER A 150 8.42 2.08 -4.19
N ASN A 151 7.85 2.70 -3.14
CA ASN A 151 7.22 4.01 -3.23
C ASN A 151 6.01 4.01 -4.18
N GLN A 152 5.26 2.90 -4.23
CA GLN A 152 4.00 2.75 -4.95
C GLN A 152 2.95 2.16 -4.02
N VAL A 153 1.74 2.72 -4.06
CA VAL A 153 0.59 2.15 -3.36
C VAL A 153 -0.08 1.13 -4.27
N ILE A 154 0.03 -0.14 -3.90
CA ILE A 154 -0.61 -1.25 -4.57
C ILE A 154 -1.87 -1.62 -3.80
N VAL A 155 -2.98 -1.77 -4.51
CA VAL A 155 -4.26 -2.18 -3.94
C VAL A 155 -4.72 -3.47 -4.61
N ILE A 156 -5.04 -4.47 -3.80
CA ILE A 156 -5.68 -5.70 -4.27
C ILE A 156 -7.16 -5.62 -3.93
N LEU A 157 -8.01 -5.70 -4.95
CA LEU A 157 -9.46 -5.59 -4.87
C LEU A 157 -10.12 -6.92 -5.21
N GLU A 158 -11.16 -7.27 -4.48
CA GLU A 158 -12.15 -8.27 -4.89
C GLU A 158 -13.17 -7.57 -5.82
N VAL A 159 -13.30 -8.05 -7.04
CA VAL A 159 -14.12 -7.47 -8.13
C VAL A 159 -14.97 -8.56 -8.78
N THR A 160 -15.91 -8.16 -9.63
CA THR A 160 -16.55 -9.08 -10.57
C THR A 160 -15.87 -8.98 -11.94
N ALA A 161 -15.76 -10.07 -12.69
CA ALA A 161 -15.22 -10.04 -14.06
C ALA A 161 -16.11 -9.32 -15.10
N GLU A 162 -17.15 -8.58 -14.66
CA GLU A 162 -18.02 -7.83 -15.56
C GLU A 162 -17.34 -6.53 -16.00
N ASP A 163 -17.38 -6.22 -17.31
CA ASP A 163 -16.77 -5.00 -17.85
C ASP A 163 -17.39 -3.72 -17.26
N ASP A 164 -18.67 -3.77 -16.90
CA ASP A 164 -19.36 -2.67 -16.20
C ASP A 164 -18.73 -2.38 -14.83
N ASP A 165 -18.25 -3.40 -14.11
CA ASP A 165 -17.58 -3.22 -12.82
C ASP A 165 -16.18 -2.62 -12.99
N ARG A 166 -15.47 -2.97 -14.07
CA ARG A 166 -14.16 -2.37 -14.39
C ARG A 166 -14.28 -0.89 -14.75
N LEU A 167 -15.29 -0.51 -15.53
CA LEU A 167 -15.57 0.89 -15.86
C LEU A 167 -16.02 1.67 -14.64
N ALA A 168 -16.86 1.08 -13.79
CA ALA A 168 -17.27 1.68 -12.53
C ALA A 168 -16.08 1.89 -11.59
N LEU A 169 -15.17 0.90 -11.48
CA LEU A 169 -13.95 1.02 -10.71
C LEU A 169 -13.07 2.16 -11.22
N ALA A 170 -12.85 2.27 -12.53
CA ALA A 170 -12.07 3.37 -13.11
C ALA A 170 -12.70 4.74 -12.80
N ALA A 171 -14.02 4.87 -12.88
CA ALA A 171 -14.72 6.11 -12.54
C ALA A 171 -14.60 6.48 -11.06
N GLU A 172 -14.62 5.49 -10.15
CA GLU A 172 -14.36 5.72 -8.73
C GLU A 172 -12.91 6.11 -8.46
N LEU A 173 -11.94 5.46 -9.12
CA LEU A 173 -10.52 5.80 -9.01
C LEU A 173 -10.24 7.21 -9.54
N GLU A 174 -10.94 7.67 -10.58
CA GLU A 174 -10.84 9.06 -11.06
C GLU A 174 -11.38 10.10 -10.05
N LYS A 175 -12.44 9.76 -9.30
CA LYS A 175 -12.91 10.62 -8.20
C LYS A 175 -11.88 10.64 -7.07
N LEU A 176 -11.36 9.47 -6.70
CA LEU A 176 -10.38 9.32 -5.63
C LEU A 176 -9.07 10.05 -5.95
N LYS A 177 -8.59 9.93 -7.19
CA LYS A 177 -7.44 10.69 -7.72
C LYS A 177 -7.66 12.19 -7.55
N ARG A 178 -8.79 12.73 -8.02
CA ARG A 178 -9.10 14.17 -7.86
C ARG A 178 -9.13 14.61 -6.41
N GLN A 179 -9.66 13.78 -5.51
CA GLN A 179 -9.65 14.07 -4.08
C GLN A 179 -8.22 14.12 -3.53
N ILE A 180 -7.38 13.13 -3.84
CA ILE A 180 -5.99 13.07 -3.40
C ILE A 180 -5.19 14.26 -3.94
N ASN A 181 -5.36 14.58 -5.23
CA ASN A 181 -4.68 15.72 -5.85
C ASN A 181 -5.08 17.04 -5.18
N GLN A 182 -6.35 17.26 -4.88
CA GLN A 182 -6.81 18.51 -4.23
C GLN A 182 -6.39 18.61 -2.77
N GLN A 183 -6.32 17.47 -2.07
CA GLN A 183 -6.03 17.44 -0.65
C GLN A 183 -4.53 17.53 -0.36
N TYR A 184 -3.70 16.97 -1.24
CA TYR A 184 -2.26 16.83 -1.04
C TYR A 184 -1.40 17.53 -2.09
N ASP A 185 -2.00 18.18 -3.09
CA ASP A 185 -1.31 18.86 -4.21
C ASP A 185 -0.37 17.93 -5.00
N LEU A 186 -0.85 16.70 -5.26
CA LEU A 186 -0.09 15.64 -5.94
C LEU A 186 -0.63 15.36 -7.34
N SER A 187 0.27 14.93 -8.24
CA SER A 187 -0.07 14.30 -9.52
C SER A 187 0.11 12.78 -9.39
N MET A 188 -0.84 12.00 -9.92
CA MET A 188 -0.71 10.55 -9.88
C MET A 188 -1.35 9.82 -11.06
N THR A 189 -0.63 8.83 -11.57
CA THR A 189 -1.11 7.88 -12.57
C THR A 189 -1.56 6.60 -11.89
N ILE A 190 -2.70 6.06 -12.28
CA ILE A 190 -3.29 4.85 -11.69
C ILE A 190 -3.44 3.80 -12.77
N GLY A 191 -2.77 2.65 -12.64
CA GLY A 191 -2.94 1.51 -13.54
C GLY A 191 -3.86 0.46 -12.95
N ILE A 192 -4.78 -0.05 -13.75
CA ILE A 192 -5.75 -1.09 -13.36
C ILE A 192 -5.46 -2.36 -14.16
N GLY A 193 -5.19 -3.46 -13.45
CA GLY A 193 -5.01 -4.78 -14.05
C GLY A 193 -6.30 -5.40 -14.59
N GLY A 194 -6.17 -6.56 -15.22
CA GLY A 194 -7.31 -7.40 -15.56
C GLY A 194 -7.80 -8.22 -14.37
N PRO A 195 -9.09 -8.61 -14.35
CA PRO A 195 -9.61 -9.54 -13.35
C PRO A 195 -8.92 -10.91 -13.48
N VAL A 196 -8.52 -11.49 -12.35
CA VAL A 196 -7.89 -12.82 -12.30
C VAL A 196 -8.47 -13.67 -11.16
N SER A 197 -8.61 -14.96 -11.42
CA SER A 197 -8.99 -15.96 -10.43
C SER A 197 -8.08 -17.18 -10.57
N PRO A 198 -7.61 -17.80 -9.48
CA PRO A 198 -7.83 -17.44 -8.07
C PRO A 198 -6.91 -16.29 -7.60
N LEU A 199 -7.03 -15.85 -6.34
CA LEU A 199 -6.15 -14.82 -5.73
C LEU A 199 -4.64 -15.06 -5.93
N ALA A 200 -4.19 -16.32 -5.99
CA ALA A 200 -2.79 -16.65 -6.27
C ALA A 200 -2.29 -16.13 -7.64
N ALA A 201 -3.21 -15.89 -8.59
CA ALA A 201 -2.91 -15.33 -9.90
C ALA A 201 -2.79 -13.80 -9.90
N VAL A 202 -3.00 -13.12 -8.76
CA VAL A 202 -2.97 -11.64 -8.66
C VAL A 202 -1.65 -11.04 -9.14
N GLY A 203 -0.54 -11.77 -9.07
CA GLY A 203 0.74 -11.34 -9.66
C GLY A 203 0.64 -11.02 -11.17
N ARG A 204 -0.23 -11.70 -11.92
CA ARG A 204 -0.48 -11.38 -13.33
C ARG A 204 -1.24 -10.06 -13.47
N SER A 205 -2.27 -9.83 -12.65
CA SER A 205 -3.02 -8.57 -12.64
C SER A 205 -2.11 -7.40 -12.24
N TYR A 206 -1.19 -7.63 -11.30
CA TYR A 206 -0.16 -6.66 -10.92
C TYR A 206 0.77 -6.30 -12.07
N GLN A 207 1.28 -7.28 -12.81
CA GLN A 207 2.09 -7.02 -14.00
C GLN A 207 1.32 -6.23 -15.06
N GLN A 208 0.04 -6.55 -15.27
CA GLN A 208 -0.84 -5.82 -16.19
C GLN A 208 -1.05 -4.36 -15.76
N ALA A 209 -1.28 -4.12 -14.48
CA ALA A 209 -1.40 -2.78 -13.91
C ALA A 209 -0.09 -1.99 -14.07
N ALA A 210 1.07 -2.64 -13.87
CA ALA A 210 2.37 -2.02 -14.06
C ALA A 210 2.59 -1.60 -15.51
N THR A 211 2.28 -2.49 -16.47
CA THR A 211 2.30 -2.15 -17.90
C THR A 211 1.36 -0.97 -18.21
N ALA A 212 0.17 -0.92 -17.62
CA ALA A 212 -0.75 0.20 -17.81
C ALA A 212 -0.15 1.53 -17.32
N VAL A 213 0.45 1.56 -16.12
CA VAL A 213 1.16 2.75 -15.60
C VAL A 213 2.31 3.16 -16.54
N GLU A 214 3.12 2.20 -16.97
CA GLU A 214 4.25 2.45 -17.88
C GLU A 214 3.82 3.05 -19.22
N THR A 215 2.71 2.59 -19.80
CA THR A 215 2.15 3.21 -21.02
C THR A 215 1.62 4.63 -20.79
N GLY A 216 1.16 4.91 -19.57
CA GLY A 216 0.66 6.22 -19.16
C GLY A 216 1.70 7.33 -19.22
N PHE A 217 2.96 6.98 -18.91
CA PHE A 217 4.09 7.89 -18.95
C PHE A 217 4.22 8.64 -20.29
N PHE A 218 3.75 8.05 -21.41
CA PHE A 218 3.81 8.69 -22.74
C PHE A 218 2.52 9.38 -23.19
N SER A 219 1.40 9.11 -22.52
CA SER A 219 0.09 9.66 -22.90
C SER A 219 -0.35 10.85 -22.03
N GLY A 220 0.42 11.18 -21.00
CA GLY A 220 0.17 12.27 -20.05
C GLY A 220 0.25 11.79 -18.59
N GLU A 221 0.70 12.65 -17.70
CA GLU A 221 0.65 12.39 -16.25
C GLU A 221 -0.78 12.58 -15.72
N ASN A 222 -1.03 12.12 -14.50
CA ASN A 222 -2.29 12.32 -13.79
C ASN A 222 -3.55 11.66 -14.42
N GLN A 223 -3.50 10.36 -14.74
CA GLN A 223 -4.61 9.64 -15.40
C GLN A 223 -4.85 8.23 -14.84
N VAL A 224 -6.08 7.73 -14.99
CA VAL A 224 -6.44 6.33 -14.71
C VAL A 224 -6.43 5.52 -16.01
N ILE A 225 -5.69 4.41 -16.03
CA ILE A 225 -5.45 3.58 -17.21
C ILE A 225 -5.87 2.15 -16.94
N ILE A 226 -6.77 1.62 -17.77
CA ILE A 226 -7.17 0.22 -17.73
C ILE A 226 -6.26 -0.58 -18.66
N TYR A 227 -5.69 -1.67 -18.15
CA TYR A 227 -4.91 -2.59 -18.98
C TYR A 227 -5.76 -3.17 -20.12
N ASP A 228 -5.24 -3.01 -21.34
CA ASP A 228 -5.71 -3.67 -22.56
C ASP A 228 -4.64 -4.67 -23.04
N PRO A 229 -5.00 -5.93 -23.35
CA PRO A 229 -4.07 -6.91 -23.94
C PRO A 229 -3.24 -6.40 -25.13
N GLN A 230 -3.76 -5.44 -25.91
CA GLN A 230 -3.03 -4.81 -27.01
C GLN A 230 -1.80 -4.01 -26.53
N MET A 231 -1.79 -3.51 -25.30
CA MET A 231 -0.62 -2.83 -24.70
C MET A 231 0.57 -3.77 -24.54
N SER A 232 0.35 -5.05 -24.25
CA SER A 232 1.41 -6.08 -24.16
C SER A 232 2.01 -6.45 -25.53
N VAL A 233 1.19 -6.41 -26.57
CA VAL A 233 1.61 -6.67 -27.96
C VAL A 233 2.38 -5.47 -28.53
N GLN A 234 2.01 -4.25 -28.14
CA GLN A 234 2.74 -3.04 -28.48
C GLN A 234 4.09 -2.98 -27.73
N SER A 235 4.14 -3.26 -26.44
CA SER A 235 5.41 -3.33 -25.68
C SER A 235 6.35 -4.47 -26.12
N SER A 236 5.85 -5.55 -26.70
CA SER A 236 6.68 -6.64 -27.25
C SER A 236 7.07 -6.48 -28.73
N LYS A 237 6.32 -5.71 -29.53
CA LYS A 237 6.72 -5.32 -30.90
C LYS A 237 7.58 -4.06 -30.94
N PHE A 238 7.50 -3.24 -29.91
CA PHE A 238 8.28 -2.03 -29.76
C PHE A 238 9.15 -2.20 -28.51
N LEU A 239 10.41 -2.60 -28.71
CA LEU A 239 11.48 -2.36 -27.74
C LEU A 239 11.69 -0.83 -27.69
N TYR A 240 10.75 -0.15 -27.04
CA TYR A 240 10.89 1.26 -26.80
C TYR A 240 12.05 1.44 -25.82
N PRO A 241 13.08 2.25 -26.12
CA PRO A 241 14.27 2.33 -25.28
C PRO A 241 14.02 3.21 -24.04
N PHE A 242 13.29 2.62 -23.07
CA PHE A 242 12.90 3.27 -21.81
C PHE A 242 14.10 3.71 -20.97
N GLN A 243 15.21 2.98 -21.01
CA GLN A 243 16.40 3.30 -20.24
C GLN A 243 17.12 4.51 -20.83
N GLU A 244 17.16 4.59 -22.15
CA GLU A 244 17.82 5.63 -22.92
C GLU A 244 17.06 6.95 -22.82
N ILE A 245 15.72 6.92 -22.75
CA ILE A 245 14.93 8.14 -22.46
C ILE A 245 15.18 8.65 -21.04
N LYS A 246 15.18 7.76 -20.04
CA LYS A 246 15.54 8.16 -18.67
C LYS A 246 16.95 8.76 -18.61
N GLN A 247 17.88 8.25 -19.40
CA GLN A 247 19.23 8.80 -19.52
C GLN A 247 19.23 10.18 -20.18
N ILE A 248 18.46 10.39 -21.26
CA ILE A 248 18.31 11.70 -21.91
C ILE A 248 17.74 12.72 -20.93
N ILE A 249 16.67 12.39 -20.20
CA ILE A 249 16.06 13.27 -19.21
C ILE A 249 17.06 13.62 -18.10
N ARG A 250 17.80 12.65 -17.56
CA ARG A 250 18.84 12.90 -16.53
C ARG A 250 19.97 13.80 -17.00
N VAL A 251 20.37 13.68 -18.27
CA VAL A 251 21.43 14.53 -18.85
C VAL A 251 20.91 15.96 -19.04
N LEU A 252 19.65 16.10 -19.48
CA LEU A 252 18.98 17.40 -19.58
C LEU A 252 18.78 18.06 -18.20
N GLU A 253 18.39 17.31 -17.17
CA GLU A 253 18.25 17.78 -15.79
C GLU A 253 19.56 18.29 -15.18
N LYS A 254 20.69 17.70 -15.57
CA LYS A 254 22.02 18.11 -15.10
C LYS A 254 22.60 19.30 -15.86
N GLY A 255 21.93 19.77 -16.91
CA GLY A 255 22.43 20.84 -17.77
C GLY A 255 23.71 20.48 -18.53
N ASP A 256 23.99 19.19 -18.71
CA ASP A 256 25.23 18.71 -19.34
C ASP A 256 25.03 18.64 -20.86
N GLU A 257 25.06 19.82 -21.50
CA GLU A 257 24.81 19.99 -22.94
C GLU A 257 25.75 19.15 -23.83
N GLU A 258 26.95 18.80 -23.34
CA GLU A 258 27.91 18.00 -24.09
C GLU A 258 27.51 16.52 -24.17
N MET A 259 26.76 16.00 -23.19
CA MET A 259 26.33 14.60 -23.14
C MET A 259 24.97 14.36 -23.82
N VAL A 260 24.16 15.40 -24.05
CA VAL A 260 22.84 15.29 -24.69
C VAL A 260 22.92 14.62 -26.08
N PRO A 261 23.86 14.99 -26.98
CA PRO A 261 23.97 14.36 -28.30
C PRO A 261 24.30 12.87 -28.23
N ALA A 262 25.08 12.45 -27.23
CA ALA A 262 25.45 11.06 -27.02
C ALA A 262 24.25 10.23 -26.54
N ALA A 263 23.51 10.72 -25.54
CA ALA A 263 22.32 10.04 -25.02
C ALA A 263 21.20 9.93 -26.07
N VAL A 264 21.01 10.98 -26.88
CA VAL A 264 20.06 10.96 -28.01
C VAL A 264 20.53 10.00 -29.11
N GLY A 265 21.85 9.93 -29.36
CA GLY A 265 22.45 8.96 -30.29
C GLY A 265 22.19 7.51 -29.88
N GLU A 266 22.36 7.18 -28.60
CA GLU A 266 22.08 5.86 -28.04
C GLU A 266 20.59 5.48 -28.18
N PHE A 267 19.67 6.42 -27.95
CA PHE A 267 18.23 6.22 -28.16
C PHE A 267 17.89 5.86 -29.62
N PHE A 268 18.43 6.58 -30.60
CA PHE A 268 18.20 6.26 -32.01
C PHE A 268 18.88 4.95 -32.44
N GLN A 269 20.02 4.60 -31.82
CA GLN A 269 20.69 3.34 -32.06
C GLN A 269 19.88 2.16 -31.52
N ALA A 270 19.29 2.29 -30.32
CA ALA A 270 18.40 1.28 -29.75
C ALA A 270 17.15 1.04 -30.61
N ILE A 271 16.56 2.11 -31.17
CA ILE A 271 15.41 2.02 -32.09
C ILE A 271 15.78 1.34 -33.41
N THR A 272 16.97 1.61 -33.96
CA THR A 272 17.39 1.05 -35.25
C THR A 272 17.81 -0.42 -35.16
N VAL A 273 18.36 -0.85 -34.01
CA VAL A 273 18.74 -2.24 -33.74
C VAL A 273 17.50 -3.12 -33.50
N ALA A 274 16.41 -2.56 -32.96
CA ALA A 274 15.15 -3.27 -32.68
C ALA A 274 14.32 -3.68 -33.93
N GLY A 275 14.79 -3.36 -35.15
CA GLY A 275 14.19 -3.81 -36.40
C GLY A 275 13.42 -2.73 -37.15
N LYS A 276 13.44 -2.82 -38.49
CA LYS A 276 12.96 -1.83 -39.49
C LYS A 276 11.63 -1.16 -39.09
N SER A 277 11.68 -0.06 -38.33
CA SER A 277 10.52 0.78 -38.07
C SER A 277 10.15 1.54 -39.34
N ALA A 278 8.86 1.58 -39.66
CA ALA A 278 8.37 2.34 -40.81
C ALA A 278 8.66 3.84 -40.59
N LYS A 279 8.92 4.59 -41.67
CA LYS A 279 9.27 6.03 -41.62
C LYS A 279 8.29 6.89 -40.79
N GLY A 280 7.01 6.51 -40.75
CA GLY A 280 5.99 7.18 -39.93
C GLY A 280 6.10 6.90 -38.42
N GLU A 281 6.70 5.77 -38.03
CA GLU A 281 6.87 5.39 -36.63
C GLU A 281 8.06 6.11 -36.01
N ILE A 282 9.18 6.24 -36.75
CA ILE A 282 10.33 7.06 -36.33
C ILE A 282 9.89 8.52 -36.16
N GLN A 283 9.04 9.04 -37.05
CA GLN A 283 8.47 10.37 -36.89
C GLN A 283 7.62 10.48 -35.63
N LYS A 284 6.77 9.49 -35.31
CA LYS A 284 5.96 9.51 -34.09
C LYS A 284 6.83 9.48 -32.83
N LEU A 285 7.83 8.61 -32.77
CA LEU A 285 8.75 8.52 -31.62
C LEU A 285 9.62 9.78 -31.47
N SER A 286 10.04 10.39 -32.59
CA SER A 286 10.78 11.66 -32.59
C SER A 286 9.89 12.83 -32.13
N MET A 287 8.62 12.84 -32.53
CA MET A 287 7.65 13.83 -32.07
C MET A 287 7.31 13.65 -30.59
N THR A 288 7.25 12.42 -30.08
CA THR A 288 7.07 12.15 -28.65
C THR A 288 8.30 12.58 -27.84
N LEU A 289 9.51 12.30 -28.32
CA LEU A 289 10.74 12.78 -27.69
C LEU A 289 10.78 14.31 -27.65
N LEU A 290 10.48 14.97 -28.78
CA LEU A 290 10.37 16.42 -28.86
C LEU A 290 9.30 16.97 -27.92
N SER A 291 8.14 16.32 -27.83
CA SER A 291 7.07 16.71 -26.92
C SER A 291 7.51 16.61 -25.46
N ASN A 292 8.22 15.55 -25.07
CA ASN A 292 8.71 15.37 -23.71
C ASN A 292 9.80 16.38 -23.35
N ILE A 293 10.71 16.67 -24.28
CA ILE A 293 11.74 17.72 -24.09
C ILE A 293 11.07 19.10 -24.00
N LEU A 294 10.07 19.39 -24.85
CA LEU A 294 9.31 20.63 -24.81
C LEU A 294 8.52 20.78 -23.51
N HIS A 295 7.85 19.73 -23.04
CA HIS A 295 7.12 19.75 -21.78
C HIS A 295 8.07 20.02 -20.60
N PHE A 296 9.20 19.32 -20.57
CA PHE A 296 10.25 19.52 -19.57
C PHE A 296 10.80 20.96 -19.57
N CYS A 297 11.04 21.55 -20.74
CA CYS A 297 11.50 22.93 -20.85
C CYS A 297 10.44 23.97 -20.42
N VAL A 298 9.15 23.65 -20.56
CA VAL A 298 8.04 24.54 -20.17
C VAL A 298 7.76 24.47 -18.67
N ASP A 299 7.94 23.30 -18.04
CA ASP A 299 7.72 23.13 -16.60
C ASP A 299 8.86 23.75 -15.74
N GLN A 300 10.01 24.09 -16.33
CA GLN A 300 11.14 24.75 -15.64
C GLN A 300 11.24 26.28 -15.87
N SER A 301 10.32 26.89 -16.61
CA SER A 301 10.30 28.34 -16.92
C SER A 301 9.16 29.09 -16.23
#